data_AF-A0A158DS72-F1
#
_entry.id   AF-A0A158DS72-F1
#
_cell.length_a   1.000
_cell.length_b   1.000
_cell.length_c   1.000
_cell.angle_alpha   90.00
_cell.angle_beta   90.00
_cell.angle_gamma   90.00
#
_symmetry.space_group_name_H-M   'P 1'
#
loop_
_entity.id
_entity.type
_entity.pdbx_description
1 polymer ?
#
loop_
_entity_poly.entity_id
_entity_poly.type
_entity_poly.pdbx_seq_one_letter_code
_entity_poly.pdbx_strand_id
1 'polypeptide(L)' 'MLNVVRLGDLVKVLWATEDGLWLLATRLERGRFIWPQADGGKIHLTSAQLSMLLEGIDWRQRRRTAALSML' A
#
# COMPACT_ATOMS: atom_id res chain seq x y z
N MET A 1 -6.08 -11.34 -1.11
CA MET A 1 -5.40 -11.41 -2.42
C MET A 1 -5.52 -10.05 -3.08
N LEU A 2 -4.42 -9.29 -3.13
CA LEU A 2 -4.41 -7.93 -3.69
C LEU A 2 -4.43 -8.01 -5.22
N ASN A 3 -5.52 -7.54 -5.82
CA ASN A 3 -5.68 -7.49 -7.26
C ASN A 3 -4.90 -6.28 -7.82
N VAL A 4 -3.84 -6.57 -8.58
CA VAL A 4 -2.96 -5.59 -9.23
C VAL A 4 -3.75 -4.87 -10.32
N VAL A 5 -4.07 -3.59 -10.10
CA VAL A 5 -4.58 -2.69 -11.13
C VAL A 5 -3.39 -2.01 -11.80
N ARG A 6 -3.44 -1.93 -13.14
CA ARG A 6 -2.36 -1.68 -14.12
C ARG A 6 -1.43 -0.45 -13.94
N LEU A 7 -1.49 0.33 -12.86
CA LEU A 7 -0.56 1.45 -12.58
C LEU A 7 0.17 1.39 -11.23
N GLY A 8 -0.15 0.44 -10.35
CA GLY A 8 0.54 0.30 -9.05
C GLY A 8 0.33 1.46 -8.08
N ASP A 9 -0.56 2.40 -8.39
CA ASP A 9 -0.90 3.59 -7.61
C ASP A 9 -2.18 3.41 -6.77
N LEU A 10 -2.90 2.30 -6.94
CA LEU A 10 -4.10 1.93 -6.17
C LEU A 10 -3.81 0.71 -5.30
N VAL A 11 -4.17 0.79 -4.02
CA VAL A 11 -4.14 -0.35 -3.09
C VAL A 11 -5.54 -0.58 -2.52
N LYS A 12 -5.89 -1.85 -2.37
CA LYS A 12 -7.16 -2.31 -1.80
C LYS A 12 -6.87 -3.22 -0.61
N VAL A 13 -7.30 -2.80 0.58
CA VAL A 13 -7.20 -3.58 1.81
C VAL A 13 -8.57 -4.14 2.13
N LEU A 14 -8.66 -5.47 2.22
CA LEU A 14 -9.85 -6.19 2.61
C LEU A 14 -9.69 -6.66 4.05
N TRP A 15 -10.67 -6.33 4.89
CA TRP A 15 -10.72 -6.74 6.29
C TRP A 15 -12.03 -7.48 6.54
N ALA A 16 -11.92 -8.79 6.81
CA ALA A 16 -13.07 -9.63 7.13
C ALA A 16 -13.29 -9.66 8.65
N THR A 17 -14.53 -9.49 9.06
CA THR A 17 -15.04 -9.67 10.42
C THR A 17 -16.12 -10.74 10.42
N GLU A 18 -16.57 -11.17 11.60
CA GLU A 18 -17.69 -12.13 11.69
C GLU A 18 -18.95 -11.58 11.00
N ASP A 19 -19.20 -10.28 11.11
CA ASP A 19 -20.41 -9.64 10.58
C ASP A 19 -20.28 -9.13 9.13
N GLY A 20 -19.14 -9.35 8.47
CA GLY A 20 -18.99 -8.93 7.08
C GLY A 20 -17.59 -8.56 6.63
N LEU A 21 -17.52 -7.73 5.58
CA LEU A 21 -16.28 -7.40 4.88
C LEU A 21 -16.17 -5.89 4.68
N TRP A 22 -15.02 -5.35 5.08
CA TRP A 22 -14.67 -3.95 4.89
C TRP A 22 -13.63 -3.83 3.78
N LEU A 23 -13.82 -2.83 2.91
CA LEU A 23 -12.89 -2.50 1.84
C LEU A 23 -12.40 -1.07 2.02
N LEU A 24 -11.09 -0.92 2.26
CA LEU A 24 -10.39 0.34 2.12
C LEU A 24 -9.72 0.36 0.74
N ALA A 25 -9.95 1.42 -0.03
CA ALA A 25 -9.25 1.67 -1.28
C ALA A 25 -8.58 3.04 -1.22
N THR A 26 -7.26 3.08 -1.39
CA THR A 26 -6.51 4.35 -1.47
C THR A 26 -5.68 4.42 -2.74
N ARG A 27 -5.68 5.60 -3.35
CA ARG A 27 -4.93 5.90 -4.55
C ARG A 27 -3.89 6.97 -4.26
N LEU A 28 -2.67 6.77 -4.73
CA LEU A 28 -1.66 7.81 -4.75
C LEU A 28 -1.98 8.79 -5.88
N GLU A 29 -2.01 10.08 -5.56
CA GLU A 29 -2.11 11.16 -6.56
C GLU A 29 -0.90 11.16 -7.50
N ARG A 30 0.28 10.74 -7.00
CA ARG A 30 1.52 10.60 -7.77
C ARG A 30 2.38 9.46 -7.25
N GLY A 31 3.13 8.85 -8.16
CA GLY A 31 4.05 7.75 -7.85
C GLY A 31 3.35 6.40 -7.90
N ARG A 32 3.96 5.40 -7.26
CA ARG A 32 3.45 4.02 -7.22
C ARG A 32 3.81 3.38 -5.89
N PHE A 33 2.98 2.47 -5.41
CA PHE A 33 3.31 1.62 -4.28
C PHE A 33 4.49 0.71 -4.63
N ILE A 34 5.40 0.58 -3.68
CA ILE A 34 6.54 -0.33 -3.77
C ILE A 34 6.20 -1.55 -2.94
N TRP A 35 5.61 -2.56 -3.59
CA TRP A 35 5.29 -3.83 -2.95
C TRP A 35 6.56 -4.58 -2.55
N PRO A 36 6.53 -5.30 -1.42
CA PRO A 36 7.66 -6.09 -1.01
C PRO A 36 7.57 -7.42 -1.77
N GLN A 37 8.71 -8.05 -2.01
CA GLN A 37 8.68 -9.44 -2.43
C GLN A 37 8.10 -10.25 -1.28
N ALA A 38 7.07 -11.04 -1.56
CA ALA A 38 6.44 -11.91 -0.58
C ALA A 38 6.87 -13.35 -0.89
N ASP A 39 7.84 -13.88 -0.15
CA ASP A 39 8.17 -15.30 -0.21
C ASP A 39 6.98 -16.09 0.35
N GLY A 40 6.13 -16.62 -0.54
CA GLY A 40 4.91 -17.36 -0.18
C GLY A 40 3.62 -16.53 -0.21
N GLY A 41 3.62 -15.33 -0.81
CA GLY A 41 2.38 -14.58 -1.11
C GLY A 41 1.71 -13.89 0.09
N LYS A 42 2.37 -13.87 1.26
CA LYS A 42 1.96 -13.10 2.44
C LYS A 42 3.16 -12.33 2.99
N ILE A 43 2.89 -11.17 3.57
CA ILE A 43 3.87 -10.33 4.27
C ILE A 43 3.28 -9.91 5.62
N HIS A 44 4.13 -9.79 6.62
CA HIS A 44 3.77 -9.19 7.90
C HIS A 44 4.31 -7.77 7.92
N LEU A 45 3.43 -6.80 8.24
CA LEU A 45 3.78 -5.40 8.33
C LEU A 45 3.52 -4.90 9.74
N THR A 46 4.46 -4.13 10.29
CA THR A 46 4.18 -3.31 11.48
C THR A 46 3.22 -2.17 11.10
N SER A 47 2.57 -1.56 12.10
CA SER A 47 1.71 -0.40 11.87
C SER A 47 2.45 0.73 11.15
N ALA A 48 3.72 0.96 11.48
CA ALA A 48 4.55 1.96 10.82
C ALA A 48 4.81 1.63 9.34
N GLN A 49 5.11 0.36 9.03
CA GLN A 49 5.32 -0.10 7.65
C GLN A 49 4.04 0.01 6.82
N LEU A 50 2.89 -0.30 7.43
CA LEU A 50 1.59 -0.11 6.78
C LEU A 50 1.33 1.37 6.47
N SER A 51 1.53 2.27 7.45
CA SER A 51 1.37 3.71 7.22
C SER A 51 2.30 4.22 6.12
N MET A 52 3.58 3.83 6.15
CA MET A 52 4.55 4.19 5.11
C MET A 52 4.11 3.72 3.72
N LEU A 53 3.63 2.48 3.61
CA LEU A 53 3.11 1.95 2.35
C LEU A 53 1.94 2.79 1.85
N LEU A 54 0.94 3.08 2.70
CA LEU A 54 -0.25 3.84 2.32
C LEU A 54 0.07 5.29 1.92
N GLU A 55 1.16 5.86 2.42
CA GLU A 55 1.68 7.18 2.00
C GLU A 55 2.55 7.15 0.74
N GLY A 56 2.79 5.96 0.15
CA GLY A 56 3.67 5.82 -1.02
C GLY A 56 5.17 6.03 -0.70
N ILE A 57 5.56 5.85 0.57
CA ILE A 57 6.96 5.87 1.02
C ILE A 57 7.55 4.48 0.79
N ASP A 58 8.75 4.41 0.20
CA ASP A 58 9.50 3.16 0.19
C ASP A 58 9.87 2.80 1.63
N TRP A 59 9.41 1.64 2.08
CA TRP A 59 9.71 1.10 3.41
C TRP A 59 11.09 0.44 3.53
N ARG A 60 11.76 0.12 2.41
CA ARG A 60 13.13 -0.44 2.38
C ARG A 60 14.14 0.68 2.55
N GLN A 61 13.78 1.87 2.08
CA GLN A 61 14.54 3.11 2.19
C GLN A 61 13.54 4.23 2.44
N ARG A 62 13.56 4.89 3.60
CA ARG A 62 12.57 5.91 4.04
C ARG A 62 12.51 7.15 3.13
N ARG A 63 12.06 6.97 1.89
CA ARG A 63 12.09 7.91 0.78
C ARG A 63 10.79 7.79 -0.01
N ARG A 64 10.20 8.92 -0.43
CA ARG A 64 8.97 8.90 -1.22
C ARG A 64 9.23 8.48 -2.66
N THR A 65 8.25 7.80 -3.26
CA THR A 65 8.29 7.43 -4.69
C THR A 65 8.02 8.60 -5.63
N ALA A 66 7.48 9.71 -5.11
CA ALA A 66 7.31 10.96 -5.83
C ALA A 66 7.67 12.15 -4.93
N ALA A 67 8.06 13.28 -5.53
CA ALA A 67 8.28 14.52 -4.79
C ALA A 67 6.99 15.02 -4.15
N LEU A 68 7.11 15.61 -2.96
CA LEU A 68 6.05 16.43 -2.40
C LEU A 68 5.83 17.61 -3.35
N SER A 69 4.60 17.79 -3.83
CA SER A 69 4.23 19.11 -4.34
C SER A 69 3.85 19.91 -3.12
N MET A 70 4.58 20.97 -2.88
CA MET A 70 3.97 22.10 -2.20
C MET A 70 2.84 22.56 -3.14
N LEU A 71 1.62 22.57 -2.62
CA LEU A 71 0.55 23.35 -3.23
C LEU A 71 0.99 24.81 -3.26
#